data_AF-A0A840D0D7-F1
#
_entry.id   AF-A0A840D0D7-F1
#
_cell.length_a   1.000
_cell.length_b   1.000
_cell.length_c   1.000
_cell.angle_alpha   90.00
_cell.angle_beta   90.00
_cell.angle_gamma   90.00
#
_symmetry.space_group_name_H-M   'P 1'
#
loop_
_entity.id
_entity.type
_entity.pdbx_description
1 polymer ?
#
loop_
_entity_poly.entity_id
_entity_poly.type
_entity_poly.pdbx_seq_one_letter_code
_entity_poly.pdbx_strand_id
1 'polypeptide(L)'
;MSTIIAQADDYAKHNASDTRQAWIDGYNAGMKKRSGKKELDLSFVQEDYMDVMDAWINYKKERKQAYTQRGIEVCFHKLYEMSNGDPQLAAQIVGQSMANNWAGLFELKNGYGFSNKQSRDAGNHPNIFDVANKILQKNQ
;
A
#
# COMPACT_ATOMS: atom_id res chain seq x y z
N MET A 1 17.20 -39.83 32.07
CA MET A 1 16.74 -38.63 31.34
C MET A 1 16.41 -39.06 29.92
N SER A 2 15.13 -39.14 29.59
CA SER A 2 14.67 -39.61 28.28
C SER A 2 14.72 -38.44 27.29
N THR A 3 15.29 -38.66 26.10
CA THR A 3 15.45 -37.63 25.07
C THR A 3 14.09 -37.20 24.49
N ILE A 4 13.97 -35.95 24.06
CA ILE A 4 12.78 -35.36 23.41
C ILE A 4 12.23 -36.26 22.28
N ILE A 5 13.12 -36.94 21.56
CA ILE A 5 12.77 -37.88 20.48
C ILE A 5 12.02 -39.10 21.02
N ALA A 6 12.46 -39.67 22.14
CA ALA A 6 11.82 -40.84 22.74
C ALA A 6 10.43 -40.54 23.31
N GLN A 7 10.21 -39.31 23.82
CA GLN A 7 8.89 -38.87 24.27
C GLN A 7 7.92 -38.61 23.12
N ALA A 8 8.42 -38.09 21.99
CA ALA A 8 7.60 -37.91 20.79
C ALA A 8 7.17 -39.25 20.17
N ASP A 9 8.07 -40.24 20.17
CA ASP A 9 7.80 -41.59 19.64
C ASP A 9 6.81 -42.37 20.52
N ASP A 10 6.85 -42.22 21.84
CA ASP A 10 5.93 -42.90 22.77
C ASP A 10 4.51 -42.32 22.72
N TYR A 11 4.38 -40.99 22.55
CA TYR A 11 3.10 -40.31 22.36
C TYR A 11 2.43 -40.69 21.02
N ALA A 12 3.21 -40.83 19.95
CA ALA A 12 2.71 -41.19 18.62
C ALA A 12 2.17 -42.63 18.52
N LYS A 13 2.69 -43.56 19.34
CA LYS A 13 2.24 -44.97 19.39
C LYS A 13 0.84 -45.14 19.96
N HIS A 14 0.37 -44.21 20.80
CA HIS A 14 -0.91 -44.33 21.50
C HIS A 14 -2.04 -43.47 20.92
N ASN A 15 -1.75 -42.51 20.04
CA ASN A 15 -2.74 -41.63 19.42
C ASN A 15 -2.45 -41.39 17.92
N ALA A 16 -2.73 -42.39 17.09
CA ALA A 16 -2.47 -42.37 15.64
C ALA A 16 -3.28 -41.34 14.82
N SER A 17 -4.07 -40.47 15.48
CA SER A 17 -4.88 -39.41 14.84
C SER A 17 -4.45 -37.98 15.20
N ASP A 18 -3.53 -37.78 16.15
CA ASP A 18 -3.32 -36.47 16.78
C ASP A 18 -2.03 -35.75 16.30
N THR A 19 -1.02 -36.50 15.85
CA THR A 19 0.27 -35.92 15.45
C THR A 19 0.21 -35.11 14.17
N ARG A 20 -0.64 -35.51 13.21
CA ARG A 20 -0.83 -34.77 11.95
C ARG A 20 -1.59 -33.46 12.19
N GLN A 21 -2.61 -33.49 13.03
CA GLN A 21 -3.39 -32.30 13.35
C GLN A 21 -2.57 -31.31 14.18
N ALA A 22 -1.82 -31.79 15.17
CA ALA A 22 -0.90 -30.96 15.95
C ALA A 22 0.21 -30.32 15.08
N TRP A 23 0.73 -31.04 14.08
CA TRP A 23 1.69 -30.47 13.12
C TRP A 23 1.06 -29.42 12.21
N ILE A 24 -0.14 -29.69 11.68
CA ILE A 24 -0.90 -28.73 10.86
C ILE A 24 -1.26 -27.48 11.66
N ASP A 25 -1.70 -27.64 12.90
CA ASP A 25 -2.10 -26.53 13.77
C ASP A 25 -0.88 -25.69 14.20
N GLY A 26 0.25 -26.34 14.51
CA GLY A 26 1.52 -25.66 14.78
C GLY A 26 2.06 -24.89 13.57
N TYR A 27 2.00 -25.50 12.38
CA TYR A 27 2.37 -24.86 11.11
C TYR A 27 1.47 -23.64 10.81
N ASN A 28 0.16 -23.81 10.92
CA ASN A 28 -0.82 -22.75 10.69
C ASN A 28 -0.72 -21.62 11.71
N ALA A 29 -0.48 -21.93 12.99
CA ALA A 29 -0.27 -20.93 14.04
C ALA A 29 1.03 -20.13 13.81
N GLY A 30 2.11 -20.79 13.38
CA GLY A 30 3.36 -20.13 12.99
C GLY A 30 3.19 -19.24 11.76
N MET A 31 2.39 -19.66 10.77
CA MET A 31 2.06 -18.87 9.58
C MET A 31 1.18 -17.65 9.92
N LYS A 32 0.17 -17.81 10.78
CA LYS A 32 -0.67 -16.70 11.26
C LYS A 32 0.12 -15.66 12.06
N LYS A 33 1.08 -16.07 12.90
CA LYS A 33 1.97 -15.14 13.62
C LYS A 33 2.89 -14.36 12.67
N ARG A 34 3.34 -14.98 11.57
CA ARG A 34 4.18 -14.34 10.54
C ARG A 34 3.38 -13.40 9.63
N SER A 35 2.08 -13.63 9.46
CA SER A 35 1.22 -12.82 8.59
C SER A 35 0.64 -11.57 9.26
N GLY A 36 1.03 -11.25 10.49
CA GLY A 36 0.68 -10.00 11.16
C GLY A 36 1.31 -8.81 10.44
N LYS A 37 0.78 -8.45 9.27
CA LYS A 37 1.12 -7.21 8.58
C LYS A 37 0.74 -6.09 9.53
N LYS A 38 1.73 -5.43 10.11
CA LYS A 38 1.52 -4.19 10.85
C LYS A 38 0.83 -3.22 9.90
N GLU A 39 -0.35 -2.75 10.28
CA GLU A 39 -1.01 -1.65 9.58
C GLU A 39 -0.11 -0.41 9.64
N LEU A 40 -0.14 0.39 8.57
CA LEU A 40 0.62 1.63 8.52
C LEU A 40 -0.07 2.66 9.40
N ASP A 41 0.70 3.35 10.24
CA ASP A 41 0.25 4.54 10.94
C ASP A 41 0.25 5.70 9.96
N LEU A 42 -0.91 6.31 9.71
CA LEU A 42 -1.09 7.44 8.79
C LEU A 42 -1.39 8.75 9.52
N SER A 43 -1.16 8.82 10.84
CA SER A 43 -1.41 10.02 11.65
C SER A 43 -0.61 11.26 11.22
N PHE A 44 0.45 11.09 10.42
CA PHE A 44 1.26 12.18 9.86
C PHE A 44 0.67 12.77 8.56
N VAL A 45 -0.33 12.11 7.95
CA VAL A 45 -0.97 12.56 6.71
C VAL A 45 -2.05 13.58 7.06
N GLN A 46 -2.05 14.72 6.36
CA GLN A 46 -3.09 15.72 6.51
C GLN A 46 -4.44 15.20 5.97
N GLU A 47 -5.55 15.62 6.58
CA GLU A 47 -6.89 15.08 6.28
C GLU A 47 -7.26 15.21 4.79
N ASP A 48 -6.89 16.32 4.15
CA ASP A 48 -7.09 16.61 2.73
C ASP A 48 -6.23 15.77 1.78
N TYR A 49 -5.22 15.07 2.28
CA TYR A 49 -4.39 14.11 1.52
C TYR A 49 -4.79 12.65 1.75
N MET A 50 -5.70 12.34 2.69
CA MET A 50 -6.01 10.96 3.07
C MET A 50 -6.49 10.13 1.88
N ASP A 51 -7.44 10.63 1.10
CA ASP A 51 -7.96 9.92 -0.09
C ASP A 51 -6.86 9.66 -1.13
N VAL A 52 -5.97 10.64 -1.33
CA VAL A 52 -4.84 10.55 -2.28
C VAL A 52 -3.83 9.50 -1.82
N MET A 53 -3.51 9.49 -0.53
CA MET A 53 -2.58 8.54 0.06
C MET A 53 -3.14 7.12 0.10
N ASP A 54 -4.42 6.96 0.41
CA ASP A 54 -5.09 5.66 0.39
C ASP A 54 -5.12 5.06 -1.02
N ALA A 55 -5.44 5.87 -2.04
CA ALA A 55 -5.38 5.44 -3.43
C ALA A 55 -3.98 4.91 -3.80
N TRP A 56 -2.93 5.65 -3.43
CA TRP A 56 -1.56 5.23 -3.70
C TRP A 56 -1.16 3.96 -2.92
N ILE A 57 -1.44 3.88 -1.63
CA ILE A 57 -1.12 2.73 -0.78
C ILE A 57 -1.79 1.47 -1.29
N ASN A 58 -3.07 1.56 -1.68
CA ASN A 58 -3.84 0.43 -2.20
C ASN A 58 -3.27 -0.06 -3.52
N TYR A 59 -2.98 0.85 -4.46
CA TYR A 59 -2.29 0.50 -5.71
C TYR A 59 -0.95 -0.20 -5.46
N LYS A 60 -0.16 0.25 -4.49
CA LYS A 60 1.12 -0.38 -4.13
C LYS A 60 0.94 -1.76 -3.49
N LYS A 61 -0.13 -1.96 -2.71
CA LYS A 61 -0.50 -3.30 -2.17
C LYS A 61 -0.90 -4.25 -3.30
N GLU A 62 -1.73 -3.81 -4.24
CA GLU A 62 -2.15 -4.60 -5.42
C GLU A 62 -0.93 -5.05 -6.24
N ARG A 63 0.07 -4.17 -6.39
CA ARG A 63 1.32 -4.46 -7.08
C ARG A 63 2.35 -5.26 -6.28
N LYS A 64 2.00 -5.73 -5.07
CA LYS A 64 2.92 -6.43 -4.15
C LYS A 64 4.17 -5.61 -3.81
N GLN A 65 4.04 -4.29 -3.78
CA GLN A 65 5.08 -3.30 -3.48
C GLN A 65 4.69 -2.46 -2.26
N ALA A 66 4.12 -3.10 -1.23
CA ALA A 66 3.68 -2.43 -0.02
C ALA A 66 4.84 -1.72 0.70
N TYR A 67 4.55 -0.56 1.29
CA TYR A 67 5.52 0.22 2.04
C TYR A 67 5.76 -0.34 3.44
N THR A 68 6.94 -0.03 3.97
CA THR A 68 7.19 -0.01 5.42
C THR A 68 6.73 1.32 6.01
N GLN A 69 6.60 1.41 7.32
CA GLN A 69 6.21 2.65 8.01
C GLN A 69 7.08 3.86 7.61
N ARG A 70 8.41 3.73 7.77
CA ARG A 70 9.36 4.75 7.33
C ARG A 70 9.24 5.08 5.83
N GLY A 71 8.95 4.08 5.01
CA GLY A 71 8.83 4.25 3.57
C GLY A 71 7.63 5.11 3.18
N ILE A 72 6.49 4.94 3.85
CA ILE A 72 5.28 5.72 3.56
C ILE A 72 5.39 7.17 4.07
N GLU A 73 6.05 7.39 5.21
CA GLU A 73 6.34 8.74 5.74
C GLU A 73 7.19 9.56 4.75
N VAL A 74 8.29 8.98 4.25
CA VAL A 74 9.14 9.63 3.23
C VAL A 74 8.39 9.83 1.92
N CYS A 75 7.52 8.89 1.55
CA CYS A 75 6.69 9.01 0.35
C CYS A 75 5.75 10.22 0.45
N PHE A 76 5.06 10.38 1.59
CA PHE A 76 4.16 11.52 1.80
C PHE A 76 4.90 12.85 1.82
N HIS A 77 6.05 12.94 2.53
CA HIS A 77 6.83 14.17 2.54
C HIS A 77 7.21 14.63 1.14
N LYS A 78 7.71 13.70 0.30
CA LYS A 78 8.02 13.99 -1.10
C LYS A 78 6.80 14.41 -1.90
N LEU A 79 5.65 13.75 -1.68
CA LEU A 79 4.41 14.11 -2.36
C LEU A 79 3.99 15.54 -1.99
N TYR A 80 4.02 15.88 -0.70
CA TYR A 80 3.69 17.21 -0.19
C TYR A 80 4.62 18.30 -0.75
N GLU A 81 5.93 18.02 -0.85
CA GLU A 81 6.90 18.93 -1.47
C GLU A 81 6.62 19.14 -2.97
N MET A 82 6.42 18.06 -3.73
CA MET A 82 6.14 18.14 -5.17
C MET A 82 4.77 18.74 -5.49
N SER A 83 3.81 18.61 -4.57
CA SER A 83 2.50 19.24 -4.68
C SER A 83 2.47 20.68 -4.16
N ASN A 84 3.57 21.17 -3.58
CA ASN A 84 3.65 22.49 -2.96
C ASN A 84 2.48 22.76 -1.98
N GLY A 85 2.08 21.74 -1.23
CA GLY A 85 0.97 21.81 -0.29
C GLY A 85 -0.43 21.81 -0.92
N ASP A 86 -0.59 21.56 -2.23
CA ASP A 86 -1.88 21.47 -2.92
C ASP A 86 -2.35 20.00 -3.07
N PRO A 87 -3.43 19.56 -2.39
CA PRO A 87 -3.97 18.20 -2.51
C PRO A 87 -4.44 17.84 -3.93
N GLN A 88 -4.92 18.81 -4.71
CA GLN A 88 -5.36 18.55 -6.09
C GLN A 88 -4.16 18.22 -6.99
N LEU A 89 -3.05 18.95 -6.82
CA LEU A 89 -1.80 18.66 -7.52
C LEU A 89 -1.24 17.30 -7.10
N ALA A 90 -1.33 16.95 -5.81
CA ALA A 90 -0.95 15.63 -5.31
C ALA A 90 -1.76 14.50 -5.96
N ALA A 91 -3.07 14.67 -6.10
CA ALA A 91 -3.95 13.71 -6.78
C ALA A 91 -3.53 13.51 -8.25
N GLN A 92 -3.16 14.58 -8.95
CA GLN A 92 -2.64 14.49 -10.32
C GLN A 92 -1.32 13.73 -10.39
N ILE A 93 -0.38 13.97 -9.47
CA ILE A 93 0.92 13.27 -9.40
C ILE A 93 0.72 11.77 -9.17
N VAL A 94 -0.13 11.40 -8.21
CA VAL A 94 -0.46 10.00 -7.91
C VAL A 94 -1.13 9.35 -9.12
N GLY A 95 -2.12 10.01 -9.73
CA GLY A 95 -2.81 9.51 -10.91
C GLY A 95 -1.88 9.32 -12.11
N GLN A 96 -0.97 10.26 -12.39
CA GLN A 96 0.06 10.12 -13.43
C GLN A 96 0.95 8.90 -13.15
N SER A 97 1.36 8.70 -11.90
CA SER A 97 2.25 7.60 -11.51
C SER A 97 1.55 6.24 -11.63
N MET A 98 0.28 6.15 -11.23
CA MET A 98 -0.56 4.96 -11.38
C MET A 98 -0.80 4.64 -12.87
N ALA A 99 -1.21 5.62 -13.66
CA ALA A 99 -1.50 5.44 -15.09
C ALA A 99 -0.26 4.97 -15.88
N ASN A 100 0.92 5.45 -15.52
CA ASN A 100 2.18 5.06 -16.15
C ASN A 100 2.86 3.85 -15.50
N ASN A 101 2.22 3.21 -14.52
CA ASN A 101 2.78 2.08 -13.78
C ASN A 101 4.14 2.36 -13.12
N TRP A 102 4.40 3.58 -12.67
CA TRP A 102 5.65 3.95 -12.03
C TRP A 102 5.80 3.35 -10.63
N ALA A 103 7.05 3.07 -10.26
CA ALA A 103 7.37 2.49 -8.96
C ALA A 103 7.32 3.53 -7.81
N GLY A 104 7.46 4.82 -8.13
CA GLY A 104 7.46 5.93 -7.19
C GLY A 104 6.72 7.15 -7.75
N LEU A 105 6.62 8.19 -6.92
CA LEU A 105 6.00 9.46 -7.24
C LEU A 105 7.06 10.44 -7.75
N PHE A 106 6.73 11.16 -8.82
CA PHE A 106 7.58 12.15 -9.46
C PHE A 106 6.73 13.34 -9.89
N GLU A 107 7.37 14.49 -10.06
CA GLU A 107 6.72 15.71 -10.55
C GLU A 107 5.96 15.46 -11.87
N LEU A 108 4.87 16.21 -12.06
CA LEU A 108 4.07 16.12 -13.28
C LEU A 108 4.94 16.39 -14.50
N LYS A 109 4.79 15.55 -15.52
CA LYS A 109 5.41 15.82 -16.81
C LYS A 109 4.53 16.81 -17.54
N ASN A 110 4.89 18.09 -17.45
CA ASN A 110 4.38 19.08 -18.39
C ASN A 110 4.92 18.69 -19.77
N GLY A 111 4.04 18.26 -20.68
CA GLY A 111 4.42 17.83 -22.01
C GLY A 111 5.33 18.87 -22.67
N TYR A 112 6.56 18.48 -22.97
CA TYR A 112 7.59 19.29 -23.63
C TYR A 112 7.87 20.67 -23.02
N GLY A 113 8.85 20.69 -22.10
CA GLY A 113 9.82 21.78 -21.96
C GLY A 113 9.28 23.20 -22.02
N PHE A 114 8.40 23.61 -21.11
CA PHE A 114 8.19 25.02 -20.83
C PHE A 114 8.17 25.29 -19.33
N SER A 115 9.08 26.20 -18.99
CA SER A 115 9.27 26.95 -17.76
C SER A 115 8.05 27.03 -16.87
N ASN A 116 8.29 26.77 -15.58
CA ASN A 116 7.48 27.22 -14.47
C ASN A 116 7.16 28.72 -14.62
N LYS A 117 6.04 29.02 -15.28
CA LYS A 117 5.26 30.21 -14.99
C LYS A 117 3.97 29.68 -14.41
N GLN A 118 3.87 29.87 -13.10
CA GLN A 118 2.64 29.80 -12.32
C GLN A 118 1.54 30.51 -13.10
N SER A 119 0.84 29.77 -13.94
CA SER A 119 -0.42 30.18 -14.51
C SER A 119 -1.41 29.72 -13.47
N ARG A 120 -1.73 30.64 -12.57
CA ARG A 120 -2.83 30.53 -11.61
C ARG A 120 -4.14 30.48 -12.38
N ASP A 121 -4.36 29.42 -13.14
CA ASP A 121 -5.70 29.02 -13.55
C ASP A 121 -6.15 27.98 -12.52
N ALA A 122 -6.46 28.48 -11.32
CA ALA A 122 -7.08 27.73 -10.23
C ALA A 122 -8.57 27.49 -10.56
N GLY A 123 -8.81 26.96 -11.76
CA GLY A 123 -10.12 26.88 -12.40
C GLY A 123 -10.40 25.46 -12.84
N ASN A 124 -10.81 24.62 -11.89
CA ASN A 124 -11.69 23.48 -12.17
C ASN A 124 -11.13 22.42 -13.14
N HIS A 125 -9.88 21.98 -12.98
CA HIS A 125 -9.45 20.74 -13.64
C HIS A 125 -9.94 19.54 -12.81
N PRO A 126 -10.85 18.70 -13.34
CA PRO A 126 -11.44 17.61 -12.57
C PRO A 126 -10.36 16.64 -12.10
N ASN A 127 -10.46 16.22 -10.84
CA ASN A 127 -9.58 15.23 -10.25
C ASN A 127 -9.60 13.96 -11.13
N ILE A 128 -8.43 13.43 -11.45
CA ILE A 128 -8.29 12.24 -12.30
C ILE A 128 -9.01 11.01 -11.69
N PHE A 129 -9.15 10.95 -10.37
CA PHE A 129 -9.95 9.94 -9.67
C PHE A 129 -11.45 10.10 -9.98
N ASP A 130 -11.97 11.32 -10.03
CA ASP A 130 -13.37 11.59 -10.39
C ASP A 130 -13.64 11.24 -11.85
N VAL A 131 -12.71 11.58 -12.74
CA VAL A 131 -12.79 11.24 -14.16
C VAL A 131 -12.79 9.71 -14.34
N ALA A 132 -11.90 9.00 -13.67
CA ALA A 132 -11.82 7.54 -13.72
C ALA A 132 -13.10 6.89 -13.18
N ASN A 133 -13.59 7.32 -12.02
CA ASN A 133 -14.84 6.84 -11.43
C ASN A 133 -16.03 7.04 -12.37
N LYS A 134 -16.13 8.22 -13.02
CA LYS A 134 -17.18 8.51 -14.00
C LYS A 134 -17.11 7.62 -15.23
N ILE A 135 -15.91 7.29 -15.71
CA ILE A 135 -15.72 6.36 -16.85
C ILE A 135 -16.14 4.94 -16.45
N LEU A 136 -15.78 4.49 -15.24
CA LEU A 136 -16.12 3.16 -14.75
C LEU A 136 -17.63 2.99 -14.55
N GLN A 137 -18.32 4.00 -14.03
CA GLN A 137 -19.78 3.97 -13.81
C GLN A 137 -20.59 4.02 -15.11
N LYS A 138 -20.05 4.58 -16.20
CA LYS A 138 -20.74 4.61 -17.51
C LYS A 138 -20.71 3.29 -18.27
N ASN A 139 -19.87 2.34 -17.85
CA ASN A 139 -19.70 1.03 -18.48
C ASN A 139 -20.33 -0.11 -17.66
N GLN A 140 -21.23 0.21 -16.73
CA GLN A 140 -22.10 -0.71 -16.01
C GLN A 140 -23.54 -0.51 -16.47
#